data_AF-A0A950ZRE0-F1
#
_entry.id   AF-A0A950ZRE0-F1
#
_cell.length_a   1.000
_cell.length_b   1.000
_cell.length_c   1.000
_cell.angle_alpha   90.00
_cell.angle_beta   90.00
_cell.angle_gamma   90.00
#
_symmetry.space_group_name_H-M   'P 1'
#
loop_
_entity.id
_entity.type
_entity.pdbx_description
1 polymer ?
#
loop_
_entity_poly.entity_id
_entity_poly.type
_entity_poly.pdbx_seq_one_letter_code
_entity_poly.pdbx_strand_id
1 'polypeptide(L)'
;MTQTLFRRGKVREMYAVGDDRLLMVASDRVSAFDVVMHEPIPGKGAVLTALSKFWFLRTSSVTRNHFMTDKLHELPDEARELGEQNAGRWLLVRRAERID
;
A
#
# COMPACT_ATOMS: atom_id res chain seq x y z
N MET A 1 -19.30 2.30 -1.55
CA MET A 1 -19.10 0.85 -1.29
C MET A 1 -17.79 0.70 -0.53
N THR A 2 -17.81 0.12 0.66
CA THR A 2 -16.62 0.00 1.52
C THR A 2 -15.71 -1.11 1.00
N GLN A 3 -14.45 -0.81 0.69
CA GLN A 3 -13.50 -1.81 0.21
C GLN A 3 -13.23 -2.84 1.30
N THR A 4 -13.23 -4.12 0.91
CA THR A 4 -13.01 -5.22 1.84
C THR A 4 -11.54 -5.28 2.26
N LEU A 5 -11.28 -5.30 3.57
CA LEU A 5 -9.95 -5.55 4.10
C LEU A 5 -9.51 -6.97 3.70
N PHE A 6 -8.50 -7.06 2.84
CA PHE A 6 -7.93 -8.32 2.40
C PHE A 6 -6.96 -8.90 3.43
N ARG A 7 -6.07 -8.05 3.96
CA ARG A 7 -5.11 -8.44 5.00
C ARG A 7 -4.61 -7.23 5.76
N ARG A 8 -4.46 -7.37 7.07
CA ARG A 8 -3.75 -6.43 7.94
C ARG A 8 -2.45 -7.06 8.41
N GLY A 9 -1.33 -6.47 8.01
CA GLY A 9 -0.02 -6.75 8.58
C GLY A 9 0.31 -5.79 9.72
N LYS A 10 1.52 -5.94 10.28
CA LYS A 10 2.02 -5.05 11.34
C LYS A 10 1.98 -3.57 10.94
N VAL A 11 2.42 -3.26 9.72
CA VAL A 11 2.63 -1.88 9.23
C VAL A 11 1.88 -1.52 7.94
N ARG A 12 1.13 -2.46 7.37
CA ARG A 12 0.36 -2.25 6.13
C ARG A 12 -1.01 -2.89 6.19
N GLU A 13 -1.97 -2.25 5.56
CA GLU A 13 -3.31 -2.78 5.32
C GLU A 13 -3.52 -2.86 3.82
N MET A 14 -4.08 -3.98 3.37
CA MET A 14 -4.36 -4.24 1.96
C MET A 14 -5.86 -4.39 1.81
N TYR A 15 -6.45 -3.60 0.92
CA TYR A 15 -7.88 -3.61 0.63
C TYR A 15 -8.09 -4.11 -0.80
N ALA A 16 -9.07 -4.97 -1.01
CA ALA A 16 -9.40 -5.47 -2.34
C ALA A 16 -10.00 -4.35 -3.21
N VAL A 17 -9.53 -4.26 -4.46
CA VAL A 17 -10.04 -3.31 -5.46
C VAL A 17 -10.35 -4.10 -6.74
N GLY A 18 -11.58 -4.58 -6.85
CA GLY A 18 -11.92 -5.65 -7.80
C GLY A 18 -11.21 -6.97 -7.44
N ASP A 19 -11.00 -7.82 -8.44
CA ASP A 19 -10.55 -9.21 -8.21
C ASP A 19 -9.03 -9.38 -8.23
N ASP A 20 -8.32 -8.50 -8.95
CA ASP A 20 -6.90 -8.65 -9.31
C ASP A 20 -6.01 -7.52 -8.78
N ARG A 21 -6.54 -6.58 -7.98
CA ARG A 21 -5.78 -5.44 -7.45
C ARG A 21 -5.98 -5.26 -5.96
N LEU A 22 -5.00 -4.63 -5.33
CA LEU A 22 -5.01 -4.26 -3.93
C LEU A 22 -4.65 -2.78 -3.78
N LEU A 23 -5.39 -2.07 -2.94
CA LEU A 23 -4.93 -0.80 -2.38
C LEU A 23 -4.08 -1.10 -1.15
N MET A 24 -2.77 -0.92 -1.26
CA MET A 24 -1.82 -1.15 -0.18
C MET A 24 -1.55 0.16 0.56
N VAL A 25 -2.06 0.27 1.79
CA VAL A 25 -1.94 1.45 2.64
C VAL A 25 -0.86 1.22 3.71
N ALA A 26 0.14 2.08 3.76
CA ALA A 26 1.18 2.05 4.78
C ALA A 26 0.78 2.88 5.99
N SER A 27 0.85 2.27 7.18
CA SER A 27 0.58 2.97 8.44
C SER A 27 1.86 3.59 9.02
N ASP A 28 1.66 4.47 9.99
CA ASP A 28 2.73 5.05 10.81
C ASP A 28 3.16 4.10 11.96
N ARG A 29 2.50 2.94 12.09
CA ARG A 29 2.89 1.90 13.06
C ARG A 29 4.28 1.36 12.75
N VAL A 30 5.02 1.04 13.80
CA VAL A 30 6.36 0.42 13.75
C VAL A 30 6.35 -0.82 14.64
N SER A 31 7.22 -1.78 14.33
CA SER A 31 7.37 -3.00 15.12
C SER A 31 8.82 -3.35 15.33
N ALA A 32 9.16 -3.86 16.52
CA ALA A 32 10.45 -4.46 16.85
C ALA A 32 10.21 -5.72 17.70
N PHE A 33 11.07 -6.73 17.56
CA PHE A 33 10.93 -8.02 18.27
C PHE A 33 9.52 -8.62 18.15
N ASP A 34 8.97 -8.59 16.94
CA ASP A 34 7.62 -9.03 16.59
C ASP A 34 6.43 -8.32 17.26
N VAL A 35 6.67 -7.29 18.08
CA VAL A 35 5.63 -6.49 18.73
C VAL A 35 5.43 -5.17 17.99
N VAL A 36 4.16 -4.81 17.74
CA VAL A 36 3.79 -3.48 17.24
C VAL A 36 3.80 -2.49 18.40
N MET A 37 4.53 -1.40 18.26
CA MET A 37 4.66 -0.37 19.30
C MET A 37 3.36 0.44 19.46
N HIS A 38 3.15 0.98 20.66
CA HIS A 38 1.97 1.80 20.98
C HIS A 38 2.04 3.16 20.26
N GLU A 39 3.18 3.84 20.34
CA GLU A 39 3.39 5.13 19.68
C GLU A 39 3.75 4.96 18.19
N PRO A 40 3.02 5.58 17.26
CA PRO A 40 3.39 5.61 15.85
C PRO A 40 4.54 6.59 15.59
N ILE A 41 5.18 6.47 14.42
CA ILE A 41 6.12 7.48 13.90
C ILE A 41 5.39 8.30 12.83
N PRO A 42 4.95 9.54 13.13
CA PRO A 42 4.15 10.34 12.20
C PRO A 42 4.84 10.51 10.83
N GLY A 43 4.09 10.26 9.75
CA GLY A 43 4.58 10.42 8.39
C GLY A 43 5.44 9.27 7.86
N LYS A 44 5.79 8.28 8.69
CA LYS A 44 6.57 7.11 8.26
C LYS A 44 5.90 6.38 7.09
N GLY A 45 4.58 6.18 7.14
CA GLY A 45 3.82 5.51 6.09
C GLY A 45 4.01 6.18 4.73
N ALA A 46 3.94 7.51 4.70
CA ALA A 46 4.12 8.28 3.47
C ALA A 46 5.56 8.17 2.93
N VAL A 47 6.57 8.32 3.79
CA VAL A 47 7.98 8.20 3.40
C VAL A 47 8.29 6.81 2.84
N LEU A 48 7.82 5.75 3.49
CA LEU A 48 8.08 4.37 3.04
C LEU A 48 7.31 4.03 1.76
N THR A 49 6.14 4.62 1.55
CA THR A 49 5.39 4.51 0.30
C THR A 49 6.14 5.18 -0.84
N ALA A 50 6.63 6.41 -0.65
CA ALA A 50 7.44 7.11 -1.64
C ALA A 50 8.74 6.36 -1.98
N LEU A 51 9.43 5.85 -0.95
CA LEU A 51 10.65 5.05 -1.13
C LEU A 51 10.38 3.76 -1.92
N SER A 52 9.25 3.09 -1.64
CA SER A 52 8.85 1.88 -2.35
C SER A 52 8.58 2.19 -3.83
N LYS A 53 7.81 3.25 -4.12
CA LYS A 53 7.57 3.72 -5.50
C LYS A 53 8.88 4.04 -6.23
N PHE A 54 9.79 4.76 -5.59
CA PHE A 54 11.11 5.07 -6.17
C PHE A 54 11.82 3.80 -6.64
N TRP A 55 11.90 2.79 -5.77
CA TRP A 55 12.57 1.54 -6.12
C TRP A 55 11.82 0.72 -7.18
N PHE A 56 10.48 0.64 -7.12
CA PHE A 56 9.69 -0.03 -8.15
C PHE A 56 9.92 0.56 -9.54
N LEU A 57 10.01 1.88 -9.65
CA LEU A 57 10.31 2.55 -10.91
C LEU A 57 11.77 2.31 -11.33
N ARG A 58 12.71 2.47 -10.40
CA ARG A 58 14.15 2.35 -10.67
C ARG A 58 14.57 0.94 -11.10
N THR A 59 13.90 -0.10 -10.62
CA THR A 59 14.23 -1.51 -10.93
C THR A 59 13.28 -2.15 -11.93
N SER A 60 12.36 -1.39 -12.52
CA SER A 60 11.34 -1.89 -13.47
C SER A 60 11.94 -2.58 -14.71
N SER A 61 13.15 -2.20 -15.14
CA SER A 61 13.88 -2.85 -16.24
C SER A 61 14.63 -4.12 -15.82
N VAL A 62 14.86 -4.33 -14.53
CA VAL A 62 15.57 -5.49 -13.99
C VAL A 62 14.60 -6.64 -13.73
N THR A 63 13.42 -6.33 -13.17
CA THR A 63 12.40 -7.33 -12.91
C THR A 63 11.00 -6.73 -12.90
N ARG A 64 10.00 -7.56 -13.21
CA ARG A 64 8.59 -7.19 -13.07
C ARG A 64 8.26 -6.99 -11.60
N ASN A 65 7.45 -5.98 -11.32
CA ASN A 65 6.91 -5.73 -9.99
C ASN A 65 5.40 -5.43 -10.08
N HIS A 66 4.75 -5.39 -8.91
CA HIS A 66 3.30 -5.27 -8.82
C HIS A 66 2.76 -3.84 -8.83
N PHE A 67 3.61 -2.81 -8.85
CA PHE A 67 3.18 -1.42 -8.77
C PHE A 67 2.37 -1.02 -10.02
N MET A 68 1.25 -0.32 -9.81
CA MET A 68 0.42 0.23 -10.90
C MET A 68 0.42 1.75 -10.86
N THR A 69 -0.03 2.34 -9.75
CA THR A 69 -0.16 3.80 -9.63
C THR A 69 -0.26 4.25 -8.17
N ASP A 70 0.05 5.52 -7.94
CA ASP A 70 -0.19 6.28 -6.70
C ASP A 70 -1.00 7.56 -6.95
N LYS A 71 -1.59 7.69 -8.15
CA LYS A 71 -2.36 8.88 -8.55
C LYS A 71 -3.84 8.67 -8.32
N LEU A 72 -4.45 9.59 -7.59
CA LEU A 72 -5.86 9.51 -7.21
C LEU A 72 -6.82 9.39 -8.40
N HIS A 73 -6.57 10.09 -9.51
CA HIS A 73 -7.42 10.05 -10.71
C HIS A 73 -7.32 8.73 -11.49
N GLU A 74 -6.33 7.89 -11.19
CA GLU A 74 -6.18 6.56 -11.79
C GLU A 74 -6.78 5.46 -10.87
N LEU A 75 -7.29 5.81 -9.68
CA LEU A 75 -7.99 4.87 -8.82
C LEU A 75 -9.42 4.61 -9.32
N PRO A 76 -9.89 3.35 -9.28
CA PRO A 76 -11.29 3.03 -9.46
C PRO A 76 -12.17 3.77 -8.44
N ASP A 77 -13.37 4.18 -8.87
CA ASP A 77 -14.28 4.98 -8.05
C ASP A 77 -14.61 4.30 -6.71
N GLU A 78 -14.70 2.97 -6.69
CA GLU A 78 -14.93 2.22 -5.47
C GLU A 78 -13.82 2.36 -4.42
N ALA A 79 -12.61 2.79 -4.79
CA ALA A 79 -11.46 2.95 -3.90
C ALA A 79 -11.01 4.41 -3.69
N ARG A 80 -11.64 5.38 -4.37
CA ARG A 80 -11.22 6.79 -4.34
C ARG A 80 -11.30 7.40 -2.95
N GLU A 81 -12.38 7.16 -2.22
CA GLU A 81 -12.58 7.70 -0.87
C GLU A 81 -11.44 7.26 0.08
N LEU A 82 -11.08 5.97 0.06
CA LEU A 82 -9.98 5.46 0.89
C LEU A 82 -8.62 5.99 0.41
N GLY A 83 -8.45 6.18 -0.90
CA GLY A 83 -7.29 6.83 -1.48
C GLY A 83 -7.12 8.28 -1.02
N GLU A 84 -8.21 9.04 -0.94
CA GLU A 84 -8.23 10.42 -0.42
C GLU A 84 -7.89 10.47 1.06
N GLN A 85 -8.53 9.62 1.87
CA GLN A 85 -8.28 9.53 3.32
C GLN A 85 -6.83 9.14 3.65
N ASN A 86 -6.16 8.44 2.73
CA ASN A 86 -4.78 7.97 2.90
C ASN A 86 -3.81 8.64 1.92
N ALA A 87 -4.06 9.87 1.52
CA ALA A 87 -3.22 10.60 0.57
C ALA A 87 -1.72 10.50 0.92
N GLY A 88 -0.90 10.17 -0.10
CA GLY A 88 0.55 10.05 0.01
C GLY A 88 1.08 8.77 0.69
N ARG A 89 0.22 7.89 1.21
CA ARG A 89 0.65 6.66 1.90
C ARG A 89 0.05 5.36 1.34
N TRP A 90 -0.55 5.38 0.16
CA TRP A 90 -1.03 4.18 -0.53
C TRP A 90 -0.35 3.95 -1.89
N LEU A 91 -0.39 2.69 -2.35
CA LEU A 91 -0.08 2.31 -3.73
C LEU A 91 -1.19 1.37 -4.22
N LEU A 92 -1.67 1.57 -5.45
CA LEU A 92 -2.45 0.55 -6.15
C LEU A 92 -1.47 -0.46 -6.75
N VAL A 93 -1.67 -1.74 -6.43
CA VAL A 93 -0.81 -2.83 -6.89
C VAL A 93 -1.63 -3.97 -7.47
N ARG A 94 -1.05 -4.73 -8.39
CA ARG A 94 -1.60 -6.02 -8.82
C ARG A 94 -1.51 -7.01 -7.66
N ARG A 95 -2.57 -7.79 -7.47
CA ARG A 95 -2.53 -8.95 -6.58
C ARG A 95 -1.56 -9.97 -7.17
N ALA A 96 -0.61 -10.40 -6.37
CA ALA A 96 0.38 -11.41 -6.74
C ALA A 96 0.25 -12.63 -5.83
N GLU A 97 0.62 -13.79 -6.36
CA GLU A 97 0.84 -14.97 -5.55
C GLU A 97 2.11 -14.79 -4.72
N ARG A 98 2.01 -15.04 -3.41
CA ARG A 98 3.17 -14.99 -2.52
C ARG A 98 3.91 -16.31 -2.64
N ILE A 99 5.22 -16.23 -2.90
CA ILE A 99 6.12 -17.38 -2.77
C ILE A 99 6.52 -17.42 -1.29
N ASP A 100 6.19 -18.50 -0.60
CA ASP A 100 6.45 -18.71 0.82
C ASP A 100 7.18 -20.01 1.12
#